data_AF-A0A975R2D1-F1
#
_entry.id   AF-A0A975R2D1-F1
#
_cell.length_a   1.000
_cell.length_b   1.000
_cell.length_c   1.000
_cell.angle_alpha   90.00
_cell.angle_beta   90.00
_cell.angle_gamma   90.00
#
_symmetry.space_group_name_H-M   'P 1'
#
loop_
_entity.id
_entity.type
_entity.pdbx_description
1 polymer ?
#
loop_
_entity_poly.entity_id
_entity_poly.type
_entity_poly.pdbx_seq_one_letter_code
_entity_poly.pdbx_strand_id
1 'polypeptide(L)'
;MSAKDELFIAWDGLVTQHGFRKSRSIHTLPLGKDWQGWLGLNSASYQGAGPVDVLPVVGVRWKPLEQVFRELNPQLPKSVSPTLSQPLSYELVKGPHNGAQWRVRDATGEPFHLEEVLDDVVRWGIPFMESLCDPEGVVEKLRPPSHFNPNPGLPLETYPIALVLTGRQAEAVDFVREHQREAANRPDPASRDYVAYADRFLEKYA
;
A
#
# COMPACT_ATOMS: atom_id res chain seq x y z
N MET A 1 -11.52 -27.01 -1.30
CA MET A 1 -11.29 -25.57 -1.49
C MET A 1 -11.38 -24.93 -0.11
N SER A 2 -10.49 -24.04 0.28
CA SER A 2 -10.60 -23.38 1.59
C SER A 2 -11.59 -22.21 1.53
N ALA A 3 -12.17 -21.81 2.66
CA ALA A 3 -13.01 -20.61 2.74
C ALA A 3 -12.30 -19.35 2.23
N LYS A 4 -10.97 -19.30 2.39
CA LYS A 4 -10.14 -18.23 1.84
C LYS A 4 -10.11 -18.28 0.31
N ASP A 5 -9.95 -19.46 -0.29
CA ASP A 5 -9.95 -19.61 -1.74
C ASP A 5 -11.31 -19.22 -2.35
N GLU A 6 -12.41 -19.66 -1.71
CA GLU A 6 -13.78 -19.30 -2.11
C GLU A 6 -14.00 -17.78 -2.04
N LEU A 7 -13.57 -17.13 -0.95
CA LEU A 7 -13.63 -15.69 -0.79
C LEU A 7 -12.91 -14.96 -1.93
N PHE A 8 -11.66 -15.35 -2.23
CA PHE A 8 -10.88 -14.68 -3.27
C PHE A 8 -11.43 -14.95 -4.67
N ILE A 9 -12.00 -16.14 -4.94
CA ILE A 9 -12.67 -16.41 -6.22
C ILE A 9 -13.90 -15.51 -6.39
N ALA A 10 -14.74 -15.40 -5.35
CA ALA A 10 -15.92 -14.53 -5.38
C ALA A 10 -15.51 -13.05 -5.53
N TRP A 11 -14.50 -12.61 -4.79
CA TRP A 11 -13.98 -11.25 -4.86
C TRP A 11 -13.39 -10.91 -6.23
N ASP A 12 -12.56 -11.79 -6.80
CA ASP A 12 -11.97 -11.63 -8.14
C ASP A 12 -13.07 -11.41 -9.20
N GLY A 13 -14.13 -12.22 -9.15
CA GLY A 13 -15.25 -12.15 -10.09
C GLY A 13 -16.02 -10.84 -10.02
N LEU A 14 -16.07 -10.21 -8.85
CA LEU A 14 -16.74 -8.94 -8.61
C LEU A 14 -15.89 -7.75 -9.05
N VAL A 15 -14.66 -7.62 -8.53
CA VAL A 15 -13.83 -6.43 -8.79
C VAL A 15 -13.41 -6.29 -10.26
N THR A 16 -13.29 -7.39 -10.99
CA THR A 16 -12.94 -7.37 -12.41
C THR A 16 -13.99 -6.69 -13.28
N GLN A 17 -15.27 -6.72 -12.86
CA GLN A 17 -16.36 -6.01 -13.54
C GLN A 17 -16.21 -4.49 -13.44
N HIS A 18 -15.44 -4.00 -12.47
CA HIS A 18 -15.16 -2.58 -12.24
C HIS A 18 -13.76 -2.17 -12.76
N GLY A 19 -13.20 -2.95 -13.69
CA GLY A 19 -11.95 -2.60 -14.38
C GLY A 19 -10.67 -2.95 -13.62
N PHE A 20 -10.77 -3.52 -12.42
CA PHE A 20 -9.61 -4.07 -11.73
C PHE A 20 -9.05 -5.28 -12.47
N ARG A 21 -7.74 -5.44 -12.43
CA ARG A 21 -7.01 -6.58 -12.98
C ARG A 21 -6.23 -7.27 -11.88
N LYS A 22 -6.35 -8.60 -11.82
CA LYS A 22 -5.59 -9.41 -10.88
C LYS A 22 -4.11 -9.40 -11.22
N SER A 23 -3.28 -9.12 -10.23
CA SER A 23 -1.83 -9.23 -10.29
C SER A 23 -1.35 -10.02 -9.08
N ARG A 24 -1.06 -11.31 -9.26
CA ARG A 24 -0.81 -12.25 -8.15
C ARG A 24 -2.00 -12.26 -7.16
N SER A 25 -1.78 -11.81 -5.93
CA SER A 25 -2.77 -11.76 -4.84
C SER A 25 -3.42 -10.39 -4.65
N ILE A 26 -3.14 -9.42 -5.52
CA ILE A 26 -3.68 -8.06 -5.43
C ILE A 26 -4.51 -7.72 -6.67
N HIS A 27 -5.37 -6.72 -6.53
CA HIS A 27 -6.11 -6.14 -7.63
C HIS A 27 -5.56 -4.76 -7.96
N THR A 28 -5.48 -4.46 -9.25
CA THR A 28 -4.91 -3.20 -9.72
C THR A 28 -5.81 -2.51 -10.72
N LEU A 29 -5.89 -1.19 -10.64
CA LEU A 29 -6.70 -0.36 -11.54
C LEU A 29 -5.77 0.64 -12.25
N PRO A 30 -5.78 0.76 -13.59
CA PRO A 30 -4.99 1.80 -14.26
C PRO A 30 -5.58 3.18 -13.94
N LEU A 31 -4.79 4.06 -13.33
CA LEU A 31 -5.19 5.45 -13.00
C LEU A 31 -4.42 6.50 -13.81
N GLY A 32 -3.56 6.05 -14.74
CA GLY A 32 -2.77 6.91 -15.61
C GLY A 32 -1.54 6.20 -16.14
N LYS A 33 -0.67 6.95 -16.83
CA LYS A 33 0.60 6.42 -17.36
C LYS A 33 1.49 5.90 -16.23
N ASP A 34 1.65 6.70 -15.18
CA ASP A 34 2.61 6.46 -14.10
C ASP A 34 1.95 5.95 -12.81
N TRP A 35 0.62 5.86 -12.80
CA TRP A 35 -0.17 5.54 -11.62
C TRP A 35 -0.97 4.25 -11.80
N GLN A 36 -1.01 3.46 -10.73
CA GLN A 36 -1.80 2.25 -10.64
C GLN A 36 -2.50 2.23 -9.28
N GLY A 37 -3.84 2.20 -9.28
CA GLY A 37 -4.63 1.91 -8.10
C GLY A 37 -4.35 0.50 -7.61
N TRP A 38 -4.39 0.33 -6.30
CA TRP A 38 -4.05 -0.89 -5.59
C TRP A 38 -5.18 -1.25 -4.64
N LEU A 39 -5.67 -2.49 -4.73
CA LEU A 39 -6.73 -3.02 -3.91
C LEU A 39 -6.32 -4.38 -3.36
N GLY A 40 -6.11 -4.41 -2.04
CA GLY A 40 -5.92 -5.62 -1.25
C GLY A 40 -7.17 -5.93 -0.45
N LEU A 41 -7.28 -7.19 -0.03
CA LEU A 41 -8.36 -7.65 0.85
C LEU A 41 -7.74 -8.44 1.99
N ASN A 42 -7.72 -7.85 3.18
CA ASN A 42 -7.39 -8.57 4.39
C ASN A 42 -8.64 -9.35 4.82
N SER A 43 -8.45 -10.57 5.31
CA SER A 43 -9.55 -11.44 5.76
C SER A 43 -9.21 -12.09 7.09
N ALA A 44 -10.18 -12.17 7.99
CA ALA A 44 -10.10 -12.95 9.23
C ALA A 44 -11.22 -14.00 9.24
N SER A 45 -10.90 -15.24 9.62
CA SER A 45 -11.89 -16.29 9.85
C SER A 45 -11.85 -16.74 11.30
N TYR A 46 -13.03 -16.94 11.89
CA TYR A 46 -13.15 -17.43 13.27
C TYR A 46 -13.38 -18.95 13.29
N GLN A 47 -12.73 -19.64 14.23
CA GLN A 47 -12.94 -21.07 14.53
C GLN A 47 -13.04 -22.00 13.29
N GLY A 48 -11.93 -22.18 12.55
CA GLY A 48 -11.77 -23.29 11.60
C GLY A 48 -12.53 -23.19 10.27
N ALA A 49 -13.65 -22.44 10.18
CA ALA A 49 -14.35 -22.05 8.96
C ALA A 49 -15.57 -21.13 9.20
N GLY A 50 -15.74 -20.58 10.41
CA GLY A 50 -16.94 -19.84 10.82
C GLY A 50 -17.10 -18.47 10.15
N PRO A 51 -17.56 -17.44 10.89
CA PRO A 51 -17.75 -16.13 10.31
C PRO A 51 -16.47 -15.60 9.66
N VAL A 52 -16.64 -14.81 8.60
CA VAL A 52 -15.52 -14.19 7.87
C VAL A 52 -15.74 -12.70 7.83
N ASP A 53 -14.74 -11.98 8.33
CA ASP A 53 -14.64 -10.54 8.23
C ASP A 53 -13.58 -10.18 7.19
N VAL A 54 -13.83 -9.11 6.42
CA VAL A 54 -12.85 -8.56 5.49
C VAL A 54 -12.60 -7.09 5.74
N LEU A 55 -11.41 -6.65 5.34
CA LEU A 55 -11.01 -5.25 5.36
C LEU A 55 -10.31 -4.92 4.04
N PRO A 56 -10.98 -4.22 3.12
CA PRO A 56 -10.34 -3.72 1.91
C PRO A 56 -9.23 -2.74 2.29
N VAL A 57 -8.12 -2.81 1.56
CA VAL A 57 -7.02 -1.86 1.68
C VAL A 57 -6.83 -1.23 0.30
N VAL A 58 -6.97 0.09 0.24
CA VAL A 58 -6.92 0.87 -1.00
C VAL A 58 -5.66 1.74 -1.00
N GLY A 59 -5.09 1.96 -2.18
CA GLY A 59 -3.85 2.71 -2.30
C GLY A 59 -3.44 2.95 -3.74
N VAL A 60 -2.28 3.55 -3.92
CA VAL A 60 -1.68 3.76 -5.23
C VAL A 60 -0.25 3.29 -5.27
N ARG A 61 0.17 2.89 -6.47
CA ARG A 61 1.55 2.70 -6.83
C ARG A 61 1.96 3.79 -7.82
N TRP A 62 3.01 4.51 -7.45
CA TRP A 62 3.70 5.46 -8.31
C TRP A 62 4.89 4.77 -8.97
N LYS A 63 4.79 4.46 -10.26
CA LYS A 63 5.76 3.63 -10.98
C LYS A 63 7.18 4.21 -10.98
N PRO A 64 7.40 5.53 -11.21
CA PRO A 64 8.72 6.14 -11.09
C PRO A 64 9.38 5.91 -9.73
N LEU A 65 8.63 6.05 -8.62
CA LEU A 65 9.15 5.80 -7.28
C LEU A 65 9.50 4.32 -7.09
N GLU A 66 8.63 3.40 -7.49
CA GLU A 66 8.91 1.95 -7.43
C GLU A 66 10.18 1.59 -8.19
N GLN A 67 10.38 2.19 -9.36
CA GLN A 67 11.57 1.95 -10.17
C GLN A 67 12.85 2.36 -9.43
N VAL A 68 12.91 3.60 -8.93
CA VAL A 68 14.08 4.09 -8.19
C VAL A 68 14.30 3.28 -6.92
N PHE A 69 13.23 2.94 -6.20
CA PHE A 69 13.31 2.12 -4.99
C PHE A 69 13.95 0.75 -5.27
N ARG A 70 13.59 0.10 -6.39
CA ARG A 70 14.20 -1.17 -6.80
C ARG A 70 15.66 -1.03 -7.23
N GLU A 71 16.00 0.06 -7.89
CA GLU A 71 17.39 0.35 -8.27
C GLU A 71 18.27 0.53 -7.02
N LEU A 72 17.74 1.17 -5.98
CA LEU A 72 18.42 1.37 -4.70
C LEU A 72 18.36 0.15 -3.77
N ASN A 73 17.49 -0.81 -4.03
CA ASN A 73 17.32 -2.02 -3.23
C ASN A 73 17.26 -3.31 -4.09
N PRO A 74 18.33 -3.62 -4.84
CA PRO A 74 18.34 -4.76 -5.76
C PRO A 74 18.24 -6.13 -5.06
N GLN A 75 18.58 -6.19 -3.77
CA GLN A 75 18.49 -7.37 -2.93
C GLN A 75 17.04 -7.73 -2.55
N LEU A 76 16.12 -6.75 -2.59
CA LEU A 76 14.74 -6.99 -2.20
C LEU A 76 13.98 -7.72 -3.32
N PRO A 77 13.10 -8.67 -2.98
CA PRO A 77 12.25 -9.31 -3.97
C PRO A 77 11.36 -8.26 -4.66
N LYS A 78 10.99 -8.51 -5.91
CA LYS A 78 10.03 -7.67 -6.63
C LYS A 78 8.72 -7.62 -5.85
N SER A 79 8.53 -6.52 -5.12
CA SER A 79 7.35 -6.29 -4.29
C SER A 79 6.16 -5.88 -5.16
N VAL A 80 4.98 -6.24 -4.68
CA VAL A 80 3.69 -5.73 -5.19
C VAL A 80 3.09 -4.70 -4.23
N SER A 81 3.86 -4.18 -3.27
CA SER A 81 3.38 -3.18 -2.33
C SER A 81 2.95 -1.89 -3.04
N PRO A 82 1.93 -1.20 -2.50
CA PRO A 82 1.59 0.15 -2.91
C PRO A 82 2.65 1.15 -2.41
N THR A 83 2.74 2.31 -3.06
CA THR A 83 3.51 3.46 -2.57
C THR A 83 2.85 4.06 -1.33
N LEU A 84 1.54 4.23 -1.39
CA LEU A 84 0.68 4.67 -0.29
C LEU A 84 -0.52 3.76 -0.22
N SER A 85 -0.91 3.34 0.98
CA SER A 85 -2.15 2.60 1.19
C SER A 85 -2.71 2.82 2.57
N GLN A 86 -4.01 2.66 2.69
CA GLN A 86 -4.66 2.55 3.98
C GLN A 86 -5.87 1.64 3.89
N PRO A 87 -6.30 1.06 5.02
CA PRO A 87 -7.58 0.39 5.07
C PRO A 87 -8.70 1.33 4.61
N LEU A 88 -9.65 0.79 3.86
CA LEU A 88 -10.93 1.46 3.65
C LEU A 88 -11.65 1.41 5.01
N SER A 89 -11.50 2.47 5.80
CA SER A 89 -11.97 2.55 7.19
C SER A 89 -12.98 3.68 7.35
N TYR A 90 -13.42 3.93 8.60
CA TYR A 90 -14.28 5.05 8.98
C TYR A 90 -13.69 6.43 8.62
N GLU A 91 -12.39 6.54 8.39
CA GLU A 91 -11.75 7.79 7.96
C GLU A 91 -12.07 8.12 6.49
N LEU A 92 -12.33 7.09 5.68
CA LEU A 92 -12.66 7.21 4.26
C LEU A 92 -14.16 7.04 3.97
N VAL A 93 -14.82 6.10 4.64
CA VAL A 93 -16.22 5.77 4.42
C VAL A 93 -17.11 6.63 5.32
N LYS A 94 -17.92 7.50 4.72
CA LYS A 94 -18.92 8.31 5.43
C LYS A 94 -20.28 7.61 5.38
N GLY A 95 -20.82 7.23 6.54
CA GLY A 95 -22.17 6.66 6.61
C GLY A 95 -22.36 5.60 7.70
N PRO A 96 -23.46 4.83 7.66
CA PRO A 96 -23.78 3.79 8.65
C PRO A 96 -22.83 2.57 8.58
N HIS A 97 -22.07 2.43 7.48
CA HIS A 97 -21.07 1.38 7.29
C HIS A 97 -19.69 1.78 7.82
N ASN A 98 -19.64 2.55 8.91
CA ASN A 98 -18.41 3.03 9.56
C ASN A 98 -17.62 1.92 10.30
N GLY A 99 -17.82 0.65 9.93
CA GLY A 99 -17.10 -0.49 10.50
C GLY A 99 -15.68 -0.58 9.96
N ALA A 100 -14.73 -0.90 10.83
CA ALA A 100 -13.34 -1.18 10.43
C ALA A 100 -13.19 -2.51 9.68
N GLN A 101 -14.24 -3.35 9.65
CA GLN A 101 -14.29 -4.67 9.02
C GLN A 101 -15.73 -4.98 8.60
N TRP A 102 -15.90 -5.62 7.45
CA TRP A 102 -17.18 -6.07 6.93
C TRP A 102 -17.33 -7.56 7.19
N ARG A 103 -18.41 -7.93 7.88
CA ARG A 103 -18.84 -9.32 7.97
C ARG A 103 -19.42 -9.72 6.61
N VAL A 104 -18.74 -10.61 5.91
CA VAL A 104 -19.13 -11.05 4.56
C VAL A 104 -19.68 -12.47 4.55
N ARG A 105 -19.60 -13.19 5.68
CA ARG A 105 -20.21 -14.50 5.87
C ARG A 105 -20.43 -14.75 7.35
N ASP A 106 -21.62 -15.15 7.77
CA ASP A 106 -21.94 -15.34 9.19
C ASP A 106 -21.63 -16.73 9.72
N ALA A 107 -21.79 -17.77 8.89
CA ALA A 107 -21.48 -19.13 9.28
C ALA A 107 -20.79 -19.96 8.17
N THR A 108 -20.21 -21.08 8.57
CA THR A 108 -19.64 -22.07 7.63
C THR A 108 -20.72 -22.55 6.65
N GLY A 109 -20.43 -22.52 5.35
CA GLY A 109 -21.32 -23.01 4.31
C GLY A 109 -22.31 -21.99 3.75
N GLU A 110 -22.39 -20.80 4.35
CA GLU A 110 -23.14 -19.67 3.79
C GLU A 110 -22.35 -18.98 2.65
N PRO A 111 -23.06 -18.36 1.69
CA PRO A 111 -22.41 -17.59 0.63
C PRO A 111 -21.68 -16.35 1.19
N PHE A 112 -20.70 -15.87 0.42
CA PHE A 112 -20.06 -14.58 0.70
C PHE A 112 -20.92 -13.43 0.15
N HIS A 113 -21.20 -12.45 0.99
CA HIS A 113 -21.88 -11.20 0.65
C HIS A 113 -20.83 -10.09 0.54
N LEU A 114 -20.41 -9.77 -0.69
CA LEU A 114 -19.27 -8.88 -0.98
C LEU A 114 -19.68 -7.60 -1.72
N GLU A 115 -20.95 -7.50 -2.10
CA GLU A 115 -21.51 -6.42 -2.92
C GLU A 115 -21.39 -5.09 -2.19
N GLU A 116 -21.74 -5.02 -0.91
CA GLU A 116 -21.61 -3.79 -0.11
C GLU A 116 -20.15 -3.34 0.03
N VAL A 117 -19.23 -4.31 0.19
CA VAL A 117 -17.79 -4.04 0.27
C VAL A 117 -17.30 -3.43 -1.05
N LEU A 118 -17.75 -3.98 -2.17
CA LEU A 118 -17.42 -3.48 -3.50
C LEU A 118 -18.02 -2.09 -3.74
N ASP A 119 -19.28 -1.88 -3.36
CA ASP A 119 -19.96 -0.59 -3.50
C ASP A 119 -19.19 0.52 -2.78
N ASP A 120 -18.70 0.26 -1.56
CA ASP A 120 -17.87 1.22 -0.82
C ASP A 120 -16.47 1.40 -1.44
N VAL A 121 -15.86 0.33 -1.98
CA VAL A 121 -14.60 0.44 -2.74
C VAL A 121 -14.79 1.32 -3.98
N VAL A 122 -15.88 1.15 -4.72
CA VAL A 122 -16.17 1.94 -5.93
C VAL A 122 -16.50 3.38 -5.55
N ARG A 123 -17.33 3.58 -4.52
CA ARG A 123 -17.82 4.89 -4.10
C ARG A 123 -16.76 5.74 -3.41
N TRP A 124 -15.92 5.14 -2.58
CA TRP A 124 -14.96 5.85 -1.73
C TRP A 124 -13.52 5.47 -2.03
N GLY A 125 -13.26 4.18 -2.26
CA GLY A 125 -11.91 3.66 -2.52
C GLY A 125 -11.31 4.19 -3.83
N ILE A 126 -12.04 4.15 -4.94
CA ILE A 126 -11.55 4.63 -6.24
C ILE A 126 -11.26 6.14 -6.21
N PRO A 127 -12.20 7.01 -5.78
CA PRO A 127 -11.91 8.45 -5.68
C PRO A 127 -10.75 8.76 -4.74
N PHE A 128 -10.61 8.00 -3.64
CA PHE A 128 -9.45 8.12 -2.77
C PHE A 128 -8.14 7.79 -3.50
N MET A 129 -8.07 6.68 -4.25
CA MET A 129 -6.88 6.33 -5.04
C MET A 129 -6.57 7.41 -6.08
N GLU A 130 -7.58 7.93 -6.77
CA GLU A 130 -7.41 9.04 -7.72
C GLU A 130 -6.84 10.30 -7.05
N SER A 131 -7.31 10.63 -5.84
CA SER A 131 -6.80 11.78 -5.06
C SER A 131 -5.33 11.66 -4.64
N LEU A 132 -4.77 10.44 -4.68
CA LEU A 132 -3.36 10.19 -4.40
C LEU A 132 -2.46 10.27 -5.65
N CYS A 133 -3.04 10.45 -6.85
CA CYS A 133 -2.30 10.51 -8.11
C CYS A 133 -1.65 11.88 -8.35
N ASP A 134 -0.99 12.41 -7.33
CA ASP A 134 -0.30 13.71 -7.34
C ASP A 134 1.09 13.55 -6.69
N PRO A 135 2.19 13.75 -7.44
CA PRO A 135 3.55 13.61 -6.89
C PRO A 135 3.81 14.42 -5.63
N GLU A 136 3.36 15.67 -5.56
CA GLU A 136 3.56 16.54 -4.38
C GLU A 136 2.73 16.04 -3.19
N GLY A 137 1.47 15.67 -3.44
CA GLY A 137 0.62 15.02 -2.45
C GLY A 137 1.19 13.70 -1.92
N VAL A 138 1.97 12.97 -2.71
CA VAL A 138 2.71 11.78 -2.25
C VAL A 138 3.88 12.15 -1.36
N VAL A 139 4.65 13.18 -1.69
CA VAL A 139 5.77 13.65 -0.84
C VAL A 139 5.26 13.97 0.56
N GLU A 140 4.19 14.76 0.69
CA GLU A 140 3.64 15.13 1.99
C GLU A 140 3.12 13.91 2.77
N LYS A 141 2.56 12.91 2.10
CA LYS A 141 2.05 11.69 2.74
C LYS A 141 3.14 10.69 3.11
N LEU A 142 4.27 10.70 2.41
CA LEU A 142 5.44 9.87 2.73
C LEU A 142 6.32 10.49 3.82
N ARG A 143 6.17 11.79 4.12
CA ARG A 143 6.97 12.45 5.17
C ARG A 143 6.85 11.68 6.49
N PRO A 144 7.95 11.20 7.07
CA PRO A 144 7.92 10.53 8.35
C PRO A 144 7.52 11.49 9.50
N PRO A 145 6.72 11.04 10.49
CA PRO A 145 6.04 9.74 10.54
C PRO A 145 4.85 9.68 9.58
N SER A 146 4.78 8.63 8.76
CA SER A 146 3.67 8.40 7.83
C SER A 146 2.75 7.27 8.31
N HIS A 147 1.44 7.46 8.19
CA HIS A 147 0.41 6.44 8.49
C HIS A 147 -0.05 5.67 7.24
N PHE A 148 0.45 6.04 6.05
CA PHE A 148 0.07 5.40 4.78
C PHE A 148 0.90 4.14 4.47
N ASN A 149 1.71 3.68 5.43
CA ASN A 149 2.45 2.43 5.33
C ASN A 149 2.49 1.71 6.68
N PRO A 150 2.09 0.43 6.75
CA PRO A 150 2.16 -0.34 7.99
C PRO A 150 3.62 -0.63 8.42
N ASN A 151 4.59 -0.54 7.51
CA ASN A 151 6.00 -0.62 7.87
C ASN A 151 6.58 0.78 8.12
N PRO A 152 6.89 1.16 9.37
CA PRO A 152 7.39 2.49 9.69
C PRO A 152 8.79 2.79 9.11
N GLY A 153 9.56 1.75 8.74
CA GLY A 153 10.87 1.94 8.11
C GLY A 153 10.81 2.28 6.63
N LEU A 154 9.75 1.84 5.91
CA LEU A 154 9.65 2.02 4.47
C LEU A 154 9.58 3.51 4.05
N PRO A 155 8.85 4.40 4.76
CA PRO A 155 8.91 5.85 4.51
C PRO A 155 10.32 6.46 4.58
N LEU A 156 11.23 5.93 5.39
CA LEU A 156 12.62 6.45 5.48
C LEU A 156 13.40 6.25 4.17
N GLU A 157 13.01 5.26 3.37
CA GLU A 157 13.62 4.96 2.07
C GLU A 157 12.82 5.54 0.90
N THR A 158 11.49 5.66 1.01
CA THR A 158 10.65 6.12 -0.11
C THR A 158 10.45 7.63 -0.12
N TYR A 159 10.46 8.30 1.04
CA TYR A 159 10.36 9.77 1.13
C TYR A 159 11.48 10.50 0.37
N PRO A 160 12.78 10.21 0.57
CA PRO A 160 13.85 10.89 -0.16
C PRO A 160 13.80 10.61 -1.67
N ILE A 161 13.30 9.45 -2.10
CA ILE A 161 13.05 9.17 -3.52
C ILE A 161 11.96 10.08 -4.07
N ALA A 162 10.85 10.25 -3.35
CA ALA A 162 9.77 11.15 -3.76
C ALA A 162 10.25 12.61 -3.86
N LEU A 163 11.11 13.05 -2.93
CA LEU A 163 11.75 14.37 -2.99
C LEU A 163 12.60 14.53 -4.25
N VAL A 164 13.44 13.55 -4.61
CA VAL A 164 14.24 13.60 -5.85
C VAL A 164 13.33 13.68 -7.08
N LEU A 165 12.28 12.86 -7.15
CA LEU A 165 11.35 12.82 -8.27
C LEU A 165 10.52 14.11 -8.44
N THR A 166 10.44 14.93 -7.40
CA THR A 166 9.78 16.25 -7.39
C THR A 166 10.78 17.42 -7.46
N GLY A 167 12.06 17.15 -7.75
CA GLY A 167 13.08 18.18 -7.92
C GLY A 167 13.67 18.73 -6.62
N ARG A 168 13.33 18.15 -5.47
CA ARG A 168 13.81 18.51 -4.12
C ARG A 168 15.04 17.69 -3.71
N GLN A 169 15.99 17.52 -4.62
CA GLN A 169 17.15 16.64 -4.43
C GLN A 169 18.03 17.05 -3.23
N ALA A 170 18.28 18.35 -3.03
CA ALA A 170 19.09 18.82 -1.90
C ALA A 170 18.47 18.42 -0.55
N GLU A 171 17.16 18.61 -0.40
CA GLU A 171 16.42 18.18 0.79
C GLU A 171 16.48 16.66 0.98
N ALA A 172 16.40 15.89 -0.11
CA ALA A 172 16.51 14.44 -0.06
C ALA A 172 17.88 13.97 0.47
N VAL A 173 18.95 14.61 -0.01
CA VAL A 173 20.32 14.32 0.42
C VAL A 173 20.52 14.67 1.88
N ASP A 174 20.04 15.83 2.33
CA ASP A 174 20.13 16.24 3.72
C ASP A 174 19.37 15.28 4.64
N PHE A 175 18.15 14.90 4.26
CA PHE A 175 17.34 13.93 4.98
C PHE A 175 18.05 12.57 5.13
N VAL A 176 18.62 12.04 4.05
CA VAL A 176 19.32 10.73 4.08
C VAL A 176 20.60 10.80 4.93
N ARG A 177 21.38 11.89 4.83
CA ARG A 177 22.58 12.07 5.66
C ARG A 177 22.27 12.12 7.15
N GLU A 178 21.20 12.81 7.53
CA GLU A 178 20.75 12.89 8.91
C GLU A 178 20.40 11.49 9.45
N HIS A 179 19.51 10.77 8.76
CA HIS A 179 19.05 9.45 9.19
C HIS A 179 20.15 8.39 9.12
N GLN A 180 21.10 8.50 8.19
CA GLN A 180 22.26 7.61 8.11
C GLN A 180 23.14 7.74 9.36
N ARG A 181 23.36 8.97 9.86
CA ARG A 181 24.13 9.19 11.11
C ARG A 181 23.42 8.61 12.32
N GLU A 182 22.09 8.69 12.37
CA GLU A 182 21.32 8.08 13.45
C GLU A 182 21.39 6.55 13.42
N ALA A 183 21.27 5.96 12.23
CA ALA A 183 21.31 4.52 12.02
C ALA A 183 22.71 3.93 12.27
N ALA A 184 23.79 4.64 11.90
CA ALA A 184 25.17 4.16 12.05
C ALA A 184 25.55 3.84 13.51
N ASN A 185 24.85 4.45 14.48
CA ASN A 185 25.09 4.23 15.91
C ASN A 185 24.28 3.05 16.49
N ARG A 186 23.45 2.38 15.69
CA ARG A 186 22.56 1.29 16.13
C ARG A 186 23.01 -0.03 15.52
N PRO A 187 23.25 -1.09 16.33
CA PRO A 187 23.81 -2.34 15.83
C PRO A 187 22.78 -3.28 15.17
N ASP A 188 21.48 -2.93 15.19
CA ASP A 188 20.40 -3.80 14.74
C ASP A 188 20.37 -3.98 13.21
N PRO A 189 19.79 -5.10 12.71
CA PRO A 189 19.76 -5.38 11.28
C PRO A 189 19.10 -4.29 10.42
N ALA A 190 18.00 -3.68 10.89
CA ALA A 190 17.28 -2.67 10.11
C ALA A 190 18.14 -1.41 9.92
N SER A 191 18.90 -1.02 10.95
CA SER A 191 19.85 0.09 10.85
C SER A 191 20.98 -0.19 9.84
N ARG A 192 21.48 -1.43 9.76
CA ARG A 192 22.50 -1.82 8.76
C ARG A 192 21.94 -1.79 7.34
N ASP A 193 20.74 -2.31 7.15
CA ASP A 193 20.06 -2.29 5.85
C ASP A 193 19.82 -0.85 5.37
N TYR A 194 19.41 0.03 6.27
CA TYR A 194 19.24 1.45 5.98
C TYR A 194 20.55 2.14 5.62
N VAL A 195 21.64 1.90 6.35
CA VAL A 195 22.97 2.48 6.02
C VAL A 195 23.40 2.07 4.62
N ALA A 196 23.22 0.78 4.26
CA ALA A 196 23.56 0.30 2.92
C ALA A 196 22.67 0.93 1.84
N TYR A 197 21.39 1.15 2.11
CA TYR A 197 20.50 1.92 1.24
C TYR A 197 20.98 3.37 1.10
N ALA A 198 21.31 4.03 2.22
CA ALA A 198 21.73 5.42 2.25
C ALA A 198 23.03 5.64 1.48
N ASP A 199 24.01 4.74 1.57
CA ASP A 199 25.24 4.80 0.79
C ASP A 199 24.95 4.79 -0.72
N ARG A 200 24.10 3.87 -1.19
CA ARG A 200 23.69 3.80 -2.61
C ARG A 200 22.89 5.03 -3.04
N PHE A 201 22.04 5.56 -2.16
CA PHE A 201 21.28 6.79 -2.43
C PHE A 201 22.23 7.98 -2.60
N LEU A 202 23.18 8.15 -1.68
CA LEU A 202 24.12 9.26 -1.69
C LEU A 202 25.12 9.15 -2.85
N GLU A 203 25.58 7.95 -3.21
CA GLU A 203 26.40 7.74 -4.40
C GLU A 203 25.69 8.21 -5.68
N LYS A 204 24.36 8.05 -5.75
CA LYS A 204 23.56 8.38 -6.92
C LYS A 204 23.16 9.85 -7.00
N TYR A 205 22.92 10.51 -5.86
CA TYR A 205 22.24 11.81 -5.80
C TYR A 205 22.98 12.93 -5.04
N ALA A 206 24.10 12.65 -4.39
CA ALA A 206 24.91 13.69 -3.72
C ALA A 206 26.10 14.13 -4.58
#